data_AF-Q8W4V9-F1
#
_entry.id   AF-Q8W4V9-F1
#
_cell.length_a   1.000
_cell.length_b   1.000
_cell.length_c   1.000
_cell.angle_alpha   90.00
_cell.angle_beta   90.00
_cell.angle_gamma   90.00
#
_symmetry.space_group_name_H-M   'P 1'
#
loop_
_entity.id
_entity.type
_entity.pdbx_description
1 polymer ?
#
loop_
_entity_poly.entity_id
_entity_poly.type
_entity_poly.pdbx_seq_one_letter_code
_entity_poly.pdbx_strand_id
1 'polypeptide(L)'
;VLSQRFERRTFADPFEVYRALRIVNPSPYMTYLQARGCILVASSPEILTRVKQGTITNRPLAGTTRRGKTPKEDYMLEQQLLNDEKQCAEHIMLV
;
A
#
# COMPACT_ATOMS: atom_id res chain seq x y z
N VAL A 1 -9.84 9.99 -5.21
CA VAL A 1 -10.14 9.05 -4.11
C VAL A 1 -10.64 9.84 -2.92
N LEU A 2 -11.85 9.58 -2.45
CA LEU A 2 -12.32 10.15 -1.18
C LEU A 2 -11.61 9.41 -0.04
N SER A 3 -11.03 10.15 0.91
CA SER A 3 -10.28 9.59 2.04
C SER A 3 -10.76 10.16 3.37
N GLN A 4 -10.68 9.37 4.43
CA GLN A 4 -10.99 9.79 5.80
C GLN A 4 -9.74 9.72 6.67
N ARG A 5 -9.52 10.75 7.49
CA ARG A 5 -8.40 10.82 8.44
C ARG A 5 -8.90 10.61 9.86
N PHE A 6 -8.22 9.76 10.61
CA PHE A 6 -8.42 9.59 12.05
C PHE A 6 -7.22 10.15 12.80
N GLU A 7 -7.49 10.75 13.97
CA GLU A 7 -6.48 11.36 14.81
C GLU A 7 -6.68 10.92 16.26
N ARG A 8 -5.57 10.67 16.95
CA ARG A 8 -5.57 10.33 18.37
C ARG A 8 -4.27 10.79 19.00
N ARG A 9 -4.35 11.27 20.25
CA ARG A 9 -3.17 11.49 21.09
C ARG A 9 -2.63 10.16 21.61
N THR A 10 -1.31 9.99 21.59
CA THR A 10 -0.63 8.79 22.06
C THR A 10 0.66 9.14 22.78
N PHE A 11 1.09 8.27 23.70
CA PHE A 11 2.40 8.32 24.34
C PHE A 11 3.37 7.31 23.72
N ALA A 12 2.93 6.53 22.72
CA ALA A 12 3.79 5.58 22.04
C ALA A 12 4.96 6.29 21.36
N ASP A 13 6.17 5.74 21.53
CA ASP A 13 7.33 6.23 20.79
C ASP A 13 7.08 6.01 19.28
N PRO A 14 7.34 7.01 18.42
CA PRO A 14 7.14 6.89 16.97
C PRO A 14 7.88 5.71 16.34
N PHE A 15 9.06 5.34 16.87
CA PHE A 15 9.82 4.20 16.38
C PHE A 15 9.16 2.86 16.75
N GLU A 16 8.48 2.77 17.89
CA GLU A 16 7.68 1.60 18.25
C GLU A 16 6.49 1.43 17.29
N VAL A 17 5.86 2.54 16.87
CA VAL A 17 4.82 2.50 15.83
C VAL A 17 5.37 1.95 14.51
N TYR A 18 6.58 2.36 14.11
CA TYR A 18 7.25 1.83 12.92
C TYR A 18 7.52 0.33 13.02
N ARG A 19 8.04 -0.15 14.16
CA ARG A 19 8.28 -1.59 14.38
C ARG A 19 6.99 -2.40 14.33
N ALA A 20 5.94 -1.93 14.98
CA ALA A 20 4.64 -2.58 14.97
C ALA A 20 4.08 -2.63 13.54
N LEU A 21 4.15 -1.52 12.79
CA LEU A 21 3.69 -1.46 11.41
C LEU A 21 4.47 -2.43 10.51
N ARG A 22 5.79 -2.55 10.69
CA ARG A 22 6.64 -3.49 9.94
C ARG A 22 6.25 -4.96 10.14
N ILE A 23 5.73 -5.31 11.32
CA ILE A 23 5.26 -6.67 11.62
C ILE A 23 3.88 -6.91 11.01
N VAL A 24 2.97 -5.94 11.17
CA VAL A 24 1.55 -6.09 10.77
C VAL A 24 1.35 -5.93 9.26
N ASN A 25 2.06 -5.00 8.64
CA ASN A 25 1.95 -4.68 7.22
C ASN A 25 3.36 -4.43 6.65
N PRO A 26 4.18 -5.48 6.47
CA PRO A 26 5.48 -5.32 5.83
C PRO A 26 5.28 -4.91 4.37
N SER A 27 5.96 -3.84 3.93
CA SER A 27 6.03 -3.48 2.51
C SER A 27 7.48 -3.31 2.04
N PRO A 28 7.73 -3.32 0.73
CA PRO A 28 9.05 -3.02 0.18
C PRO A 28 9.52 -1.58 0.43
N TYR A 29 8.59 -0.69 0.79
CA TYR A 29 8.80 0.76 0.89
C TYR A 29 8.41 1.27 2.28
N MET A 30 8.96 0.63 3.31
CA MET A 30 8.87 1.08 4.70
C MET A 30 9.61 2.41 4.88
N THR A 31 9.00 3.37 5.56
CA THR A 31 9.59 4.69 5.81
C THR A 31 9.45 5.07 7.28
N TYR A 32 10.56 5.53 7.87
CA TYR A 32 10.61 6.26 9.12
C TYR A 32 11.40 7.54 8.88
N LEU A 33 10.71 8.67 8.85
CA LEU A 33 11.31 9.98 8.55
C LEU A 33 11.00 10.97 9.66
N GLN A 34 12.04 11.53 10.25
CA GLN A 34 11.91 12.64 11.19
C GLN A 34 12.12 13.96 10.42
N ALA A 35 11.12 14.82 10.45
CA ALA A 35 11.17 16.13 9.84
C ALA A 35 10.83 17.20 10.87
N ARG A 36 11.12 18.47 10.57
CA ARG A 36 10.77 19.57 11.46
C ARG A 36 9.25 19.62 11.63
N GLY A 37 8.78 19.37 12.84
CA GLY A 37 7.36 19.47 13.21
C GLY A 37 6.55 18.18 13.03
N CYS A 38 7.12 17.10 12.49
CA CYS A 38 6.41 15.81 12.40
C CYS A 38 7.36 14.62 12.23
N ILE A 39 6.82 13.43 12.52
CA ILE A 39 7.48 12.16 12.22
C ILE A 39 6.53 11.37 11.33
N LEU A 40 7.03 10.93 10.18
CA LEU A 40 6.29 10.11 9.23
C LEU A 40 6.70 8.64 9.44
N VAL A 41 5.70 7.82 9.72
CA VAL A 41 5.79 6.36 9.75
C VAL A 41 4.87 5.82 8.67
N ALA A 42 5.41 5.09 7.69
CA ALA A 42 4.63 4.60 6.56
C ALA A 42 5.08 3.21 6.08
N SER A 43 4.14 2.49 5.49
CA SER A 43 4.35 1.23 4.79
C SER A 43 3.68 1.34 3.42
N SER A 44 4.40 1.92 2.44
CA SER A 44 3.79 2.15 1.11
C SER A 44 3.73 0.84 0.33
N PRO A 45 2.57 0.43 -0.20
CA PRO A 45 2.46 -0.76 -1.05
C PRO A 45 2.98 -0.50 -2.49
N GLU A 46 3.11 0.76 -2.88
CA GLU A 46 3.32 1.19 -4.26
C GLU A 46 4.48 2.19 -4.38
N ILE A 47 5.15 2.19 -5.54
CA ILE A 47 6.10 3.24 -5.92
C ILE A 47 5.40 4.32 -6.71
N LEU A 48 5.74 5.58 -6.42
CA LEU A 48 5.37 6.66 -7.33
C LEU A 48 6.17 6.57 -8.64
N THR A 49 7.50 6.48 -8.54
CA THR A 49 8.42 6.37 -9.68
C THR A 49 9.79 5.88 -9.19
N ARG A 50 10.48 5.11 -10.04
CA ARG A 50 11.90 4.77 -9.87
C ARG A 50 12.68 5.18 -11.11
N VAL A 51 13.79 5.89 -10.93
CA VAL A 51 14.73 6.23 -12.00
C VAL A 51 16.03 5.46 -11.77
N LYS A 52 16.44 4.64 -12.74
CA LYS A 52 17.71 3.90 -12.67
C LYS A 52 18.33 3.80 -14.05
N GLN A 53 19.57 4.28 -14.20
CA GLN A 53 20.35 4.19 -15.45
C GLN A 53 19.59 4.77 -16.68
N GLY A 54 18.92 5.90 -16.50
CA GLY A 54 18.10 6.53 -17.56
C GLY A 54 16.72 5.89 -17.76
N THR A 55 16.43 4.75 -17.13
CA THR A 55 15.12 4.09 -17.20
C THR A 55 14.20 4.58 -16.09
N ILE A 56 13.01 5.04 -16.47
CA ILE A 56 11.90 5.37 -15.57
C ILE A 56 11.00 4.14 -15.43
N THR A 57 10.63 3.78 -14.20
CA THR A 57 9.69 2.69 -13.90
C THR A 57 8.58 3.21 -13.00
N ASN A 58 7.35 3.02 -13.43
CA ASN A 58 6.14 3.16 -12.62
C ASN A 58 5.44 1.80 -12.53
N ARG A 59 4.77 1.51 -11.42
CA ARG A 59 4.01 0.28 -11.18
C ARG A 59 2.68 0.64 -10.51
N PRO A 60 1.74 1.25 -11.26
CA PRO A 60 0.46 1.65 -10.72
C PRO A 60 -0.30 0.45 -10.17
N LEU A 61 -0.96 0.62 -9.02
CA LEU A 61 -1.85 -0.39 -8.45
C LEU A 61 -3.28 0.15 -8.38
N ALA A 62 -4.21 -0.60 -8.95
CA ALA A 62 -5.65 -0.39 -8.82
C ALA A 62 -6.33 -1.75 -8.95
N GLY A 63 -7.50 -1.88 -8.31
CA GLY A 63 -8.04 -3.19 -7.99
C GLY A 63 -7.62 -3.61 -6.59
N THR A 64 -8.58 -3.85 -5.69
CA THR A 64 -8.28 -4.39 -4.36
C THR A 64 -9.32 -5.42 -3.97
N THR A 65 -8.83 -6.60 -3.58
CA THR A 65 -9.64 -7.64 -2.93
C THR A 65 -8.92 -8.11 -1.67
N ARG A 66 -9.68 -8.67 -0.73
CA ARG A 66 -9.09 -9.29 0.46
C ARG A 66 -8.32 -10.55 0.04
N ARG A 67 -7.30 -10.92 0.80
CA ARG A 67 -6.67 -12.26 0.66
C ARG A 67 -7.60 -13.34 1.21
N GLY A 68 -7.57 -14.52 0.59
CA GLY A 68 -8.37 -15.68 1.02
C GLY A 68 -7.81 -16.31 2.29
N LYS A 69 -8.67 -16.96 3.08
CA LYS A 69 -8.26 -17.70 4.28
C LYS A 69 -7.62 -19.06 3.94
N THR A 70 -7.91 -19.56 2.74
CA THR A 70 -7.34 -20.79 2.19
C THR A 70 -6.78 -20.53 0.80
N PRO A 71 -5.79 -21.32 0.32
CA PRO A 71 -5.27 -21.15 -1.03
C PRO A 71 -6.35 -21.20 -2.13
N LYS A 72 -7.37 -22.04 -1.92
CA LYS A 72 -8.51 -22.15 -2.84
C LYS A 72 -9.35 -20.87 -2.85
N GLU A 73 -9.70 -20.35 -1.67
CA GLU A 73 -10.46 -19.09 -1.57
C GLU A 73 -9.65 -17.93 -2.16
N ASP A 74 -8.35 -17.89 -1.89
CA ASP A 74 -7.45 -16.85 -2.37
C ASP A 74 -7.36 -16.82 -3.90
N TYR A 75 -7.19 -18.00 -4.52
CA TYR A 75 -7.23 -18.13 -5.98
C TYR A 75 -8.59 -17.72 -6.55
N MET A 76 -9.69 -18.08 -5.90
CA MET A 76 -11.03 -17.66 -6.35
C MET A 76 -11.19 -16.14 -6.28
N LEU A 77 -10.73 -15.48 -5.22
CA LEU A 77 -10.79 -14.02 -5.05
C LEU A 77 -9.91 -13.29 -6.07
N GLU A 78 -8.74 -13.84 -6.38
CA GLU A 78 -7.86 -13.36 -7.44
C GLU A 78 -8.55 -13.43 -8.80
N GLN A 79 -9.11 -14.60 -9.15
CA GLN A 79 -9.83 -14.76 -10.41
C GLN A 79 -11.05 -13.84 -10.50
N GLN A 80 -11.76 -13.62 -9.39
CA GLN A 80 -12.87 -12.66 -9.36
C GLN A 80 -12.38 -11.23 -9.63
N LEU A 81 -11.28 -10.80 -9.01
CA LEU A 81 -10.73 -9.47 -9.23
C LEU A 81 -10.25 -9.28 -10.69
N LEU A 82 -9.62 -10.30 -11.28
CA LEU A 82 -9.14 -10.27 -12.67
C LEU A 82 -10.27 -10.22 -13.71
N ASN A 83 -11.45 -10.75 -13.38
CA ASN A 83 -12.59 -10.78 -14.28
C ASN A 83 -13.64 -9.70 -13.97
N ASP A 84 -13.41 -8.84 -12.97
CA ASP A 84 -14.30 -7.73 -12.65
C ASP A 84 -14.07 -6.58 -13.63
N GLU A 85 -15.03 -6.37 -14.55
CA GLU A 85 -14.96 -5.35 -15.60
C GLU A 85 -14.73 -3.94 -15.04
N LYS A 86 -15.30 -3.61 -13.88
CA LYS A 86 -15.11 -2.30 -13.25
C LYS A 86 -13.68 -2.16 -12.74
N GLN A 87 -13.16 -3.16 -12.03
CA GLN A 87 -11.79 -3.10 -11.48
C GLN A 87 -10.74 -3.07 -12.60
N CYS A 88 -10.96 -3.84 -13.67
CA CYS A 88 -10.11 -3.81 -14.85
C CYS A 88 -10.15 -2.44 -15.55
N ALA A 89 -11.34 -1.84 -15.72
CA ALA A 89 -11.46 -0.51 -16.31
C ALA A 89 -10.77 0.56 -15.45
N GLU A 90 -10.91 0.50 -14.12
CA GLU A 90 -10.21 1.41 -13.20
C GLU A 90 -8.69 1.24 -13.30
N HIS A 91 -8.19 0.01 -13.42
CA HIS A 91 -6.76 -0.26 -13.57
C HIS A 91 -6.20 0.25 -14.90
N ILE A 92 -6.90 -0.04 -16.01
CA ILE A 92 -6.50 0.39 -17.36
C ILE A 92 -6.46 1.92 -17.45
N MET A 93 -7.36 2.64 -16.77
CA MET A 93 -7.33 4.10 -16.75
C MET A 93 -6.02 4.68 -16.15
N LEU A 94 -5.32 3.93 -15.29
CA LEU A 94 -4.07 4.36 -14.66
C LEU A 94 -2.80 4.03 -15.49
N VAL A 95 -2.90 3.17 -16.51
CA VAL A 95 -1.78 2.66 -17.31
C VAL A 95 -1.85 3.18 -18.74
#